data_AF-A0A345HTE2-F1
#
_entry.id   AF-A0A345HTE2-F1
#
_cell.length_a   1.000
_cell.length_b   1.000
_cell.length_c   1.000
_cell.angle_alpha   90.00
_cell.angle_beta   90.00
_cell.angle_gamma   90.00
#
_symmetry.space_group_name_H-M   'P 1'
#
loop_
_entity.id
_entity.type
_entity.pdbx_description
1 polymer ?
#
loop_
_entity_poly.entity_id
_entity_poly.type
_entity_poly.pdbx_seq_one_letter_code
_entity_poly.pdbx_strand_id
1 'polypeptide(L)'
;MADVTFTDAAIDDLRRIGPDSVPKILKKLLILIDEPTAGYPLGGELTGYRKLIVGRNTWRVVYRYVDEKSVEICEVWAVGARANAEVYAEATARVREAGGHRPEYSRLAEVVERLGRLAGVLTVAREEARDPVPDWLANRLIHTVGVPREKVAALSLEEAVDLWAEFTAQPRYEDEEKA
;
A
#
# COMPACT_ATOMS: atom_id res chain seq x y z
N MET A 1 23.11 7.31 3.58
CA MET A 1 22.37 6.40 4.46
C MET A 1 21.67 7.23 5.53
N ALA A 2 20.37 7.42 5.38
CA ALA A 2 19.53 8.17 6.31
C ALA A 2 18.87 7.24 7.34
N ASP A 3 18.68 7.75 8.55
CA ASP A 3 17.84 7.15 9.58
C ASP A 3 16.37 7.47 9.26
N VAL A 4 15.52 6.45 9.38
CA VAL A 4 14.08 6.56 9.09
C VAL A 4 13.33 6.39 10.41
N THR A 5 12.66 7.46 10.83
CA THR A 5 11.88 7.49 12.06
C THR A 5 10.39 7.68 11.77
N PHE A 6 9.56 7.26 12.72
CA PHE A 6 8.11 7.31 12.62
C PHE A 6 7.55 8.14 13.77
N THR A 7 6.60 9.00 13.47
CA THR A 7 5.72 9.59 14.47
C THR A 7 4.76 8.53 15.01
N ASP A 8 4.19 8.76 16.20
CA ASP A 8 3.14 7.88 16.75
C ASP A 8 1.94 7.75 15.81
N ALA A 9 1.56 8.83 15.12
CA ALA A 9 0.47 8.83 14.15
C ALA A 9 0.74 7.86 12.99
N ALA A 10 1.96 7.87 12.43
CA ALA A 10 2.35 6.94 11.39
C ALA A 10 2.35 5.48 11.88
N ILE A 11 2.73 5.23 13.14
CA ILE A 11 2.69 3.89 13.73
C ILE A 11 1.24 3.40 13.88
N ASP A 12 0.34 4.28 14.33
CA ASP A 12 -1.07 3.97 14.46
C ASP A 12 -1.74 3.72 13.11
N ASP A 13 -1.35 4.46 12.07
CA ASP A 13 -1.79 4.20 10.70
C ASP A 13 -1.36 2.80 10.25
N LEU A 14 -0.10 2.42 10.45
CA LEU A 14 0.38 1.07 10.12
C LEU A 14 -0.42 -0.01 10.88
N ARG A 15 -0.73 0.21 12.16
CA ARG A 15 -1.56 -0.73 12.94
C ARG A 15 -2.95 -0.89 12.34
N ARG A 16 -3.59 0.20 11.90
CA ARG A 16 -4.92 0.18 11.26
C ARG A 16 -4.90 -0.51 9.89
N ILE A 17 -3.82 -0.33 9.13
CA ILE A 17 -3.63 -0.95 7.82
C ILE A 17 -3.55 -2.48 7.92
N GLY A 18 -2.96 -2.98 8.98
CA GLY A 18 -2.96 -4.40 9.29
C GLY A 18 -1.88 -5.21 8.57
N PRO A 19 -1.74 -6.48 8.97
CA PRO A 19 -0.54 -7.30 8.72
C PRO A 19 -0.29 -7.64 7.24
N ASP A 20 -1.31 -7.61 6.39
CA ASP A 20 -1.18 -8.00 4.97
C ASP A 20 -0.54 -6.90 4.10
N SER A 21 -0.74 -5.64 4.48
CA SER A 21 -0.30 -4.48 3.71
C SER A 21 0.92 -3.79 4.30
N VAL A 22 1.09 -3.83 5.63
CA VAL A 22 2.22 -3.20 6.33
C VAL A 22 3.60 -3.67 5.82
N PRO A 23 3.87 -4.98 5.60
CA PRO A 23 5.17 -5.43 5.10
C PRO A 23 5.53 -4.81 3.74
N LYS A 24 4.53 -4.61 2.86
CA LYS A 24 4.71 -3.98 1.55
C LYS A 24 5.10 -2.51 1.68
N ILE A 25 4.51 -1.81 2.66
CA ILE A 25 4.80 -0.41 2.99
C ILE A 25 6.20 -0.28 3.57
N LEU A 26 6.52 -1.04 4.62
CA LEU A 26 7.82 -1.00 5.27
C LEU A 26 8.96 -1.33 4.30
N LYS A 27 8.77 -2.34 3.43
CA LYS A 27 9.74 -2.68 2.39
C LYS A 27 9.97 -1.52 1.41
N LYS A 28 8.92 -0.77 1.05
CA LYS A 28 9.05 0.39 0.16
C LYS A 28 9.82 1.54 0.83
N LEU A 29 9.72 1.71 2.15
CA LEU A 29 10.42 2.76 2.89
C LEU A 29 11.94 2.56 2.97
N LEU A 30 12.43 1.33 2.77
CA LEU A 30 13.86 1.06 2.70
C LEU A 30 14.59 1.90 1.63
N ILE A 31 13.89 2.31 0.56
CA ILE A 31 14.47 3.21 -0.45
C ILE A 31 14.93 4.54 0.14
N LEU A 32 14.29 5.02 1.21
CA LEU A 32 14.60 6.32 1.82
C LEU A 32 15.91 6.32 2.60
N ILE A 33 16.43 5.14 2.91
CA ILE A 33 17.75 4.98 3.54
C ILE A 33 18.84 5.44 2.57
N ASP A 34 18.71 5.09 1.28
CA ASP A 34 19.71 5.40 0.26
C ASP A 34 19.35 6.65 -0.55
N GLU A 35 18.06 6.87 -0.79
CA GLU A 35 17.53 8.00 -1.56
C GLU A 35 16.43 8.73 -0.77
N PRO A 36 16.81 9.62 0.17
CA PRO A 36 15.85 10.36 1.00
C PRO A 36 14.92 11.26 0.18
N THR A 37 15.34 11.67 -1.02
CA THR A 37 14.56 12.55 -1.89
C THR A 37 13.63 11.78 -2.84
N ALA A 38 13.45 10.46 -2.66
CA ALA A 38 12.51 9.67 -3.45
C ALA A 38 11.07 10.23 -3.43
N GLY A 39 10.19 9.69 -4.29
CA GLY A 39 8.79 10.12 -4.32
C GLY A 39 8.58 11.54 -4.83
N TYR A 40 7.43 12.13 -4.48
CA TYR A 40 6.95 13.39 -5.08
C TYR A 40 6.84 14.49 -4.02
N PRO A 41 7.36 15.70 -4.28
CA PRO A 41 7.18 16.83 -3.38
C PRO A 41 5.69 17.22 -3.28
N LEU A 42 5.29 17.67 -2.09
CA LEU A 42 3.99 18.27 -1.83
C LEU A 42 4.11 19.80 -1.86
N GLY A 43 3.00 20.48 -2.21
CA GLY A 43 2.93 21.94 -2.29
C GLY A 43 1.91 22.52 -1.30
N GLY A 44 1.78 23.85 -1.30
CA GLY A 44 0.86 24.57 -0.40
C GLY A 44 1.32 24.48 1.06
N GLU A 45 0.38 24.22 1.98
CA GLU A 45 0.67 24.06 3.42
C GLU A 45 1.61 22.87 3.73
N LEU A 46 1.77 21.93 2.79
CA LEU A 46 2.65 20.76 2.91
C LEU A 46 4.00 20.95 2.20
N THR A 47 4.38 22.20 1.91
CA THR A 47 5.71 22.51 1.38
C THR A 47 6.78 22.00 2.35
N GLY A 48 7.78 21.28 1.82
CA GLY A 48 8.81 20.60 2.62
C GLY A 48 8.51 19.12 2.93
N TYR A 49 7.29 18.66 2.61
CA TYR A 49 6.92 17.25 2.70
C TYR A 49 6.94 16.58 1.32
N ARG A 50 7.03 15.26 1.33
CA ARG A 50 7.04 14.39 0.17
C ARG A 50 6.06 13.23 0.37
N LYS A 51 5.57 12.68 -0.73
CA LYS A 51 4.76 11.46 -0.73
C LYS A 51 5.45 10.32 -1.48
N LEU A 52 5.48 9.15 -0.85
CA LEU A 52 5.77 7.89 -1.52
C LEU A 52 4.46 7.14 -1.80
N ILE A 53 4.41 6.50 -2.96
CA ILE A 53 3.26 5.71 -3.39
C ILE A 53 3.62 4.23 -3.27
N VAL A 54 2.78 3.45 -2.59
CA VAL A 54 2.96 2.00 -2.36
C VAL A 54 1.73 1.22 -2.85
N GLY A 55 1.96 -0.02 -3.29
CA GLY A 55 0.90 -0.98 -3.57
C GLY A 55 -0.06 -0.53 -4.66
N ARG A 56 0.42 -0.34 -5.90
CA ARG A 56 -0.42 0.09 -7.05
C ARG A 56 -1.25 1.36 -6.79
N ASN A 57 -0.67 2.34 -6.09
CA ASN A 57 -1.33 3.59 -5.67
C ASN A 57 -2.43 3.40 -4.62
N THR A 58 -2.44 2.29 -3.90
CA THR A 58 -3.32 2.06 -2.75
C THR A 58 -2.85 2.79 -1.50
N TRP A 59 -1.54 3.03 -1.30
CA TRP A 59 -1.06 3.71 -0.08
C TRP A 59 -0.17 4.91 -0.39
N ARG A 60 -0.29 5.95 0.43
CA ARG A 60 0.54 7.16 0.41
C ARG A 60 1.23 7.32 1.75
N VAL A 61 2.55 7.34 1.72
CA VAL A 61 3.36 7.65 2.90
C VAL A 61 3.79 9.10 2.79
N VAL A 62 3.35 9.93 3.73
CA VAL A 62 3.76 11.34 3.84
C VAL A 62 4.96 11.41 4.78
N TYR A 63 6.03 12.05 4.31
CA TYR A 63 7.26 12.15 5.07
C TYR A 63 7.97 13.47 4.78
N ARG A 64 8.93 13.84 5.62
CA ARG A 64 9.84 14.96 5.36
C ARG A 64 11.29 14.51 5.52
N TYR A 65 12.16 15.18 4.80
CA TYR A 65 13.60 15.06 4.94
C TYR A 65 14.11 16.27 5.71
N VAL A 66 14.60 16.05 6.92
CA VAL A 66 14.90 17.12 7.88
C VAL A 66 16.34 17.60 7.73
N ASP A 67 17.27 16.67 7.52
CA ASP A 67 18.69 16.93 7.27
C ASP A 67 19.28 15.78 6.46
N GLU A 68 20.58 15.86 6.14
CA GLU A 68 21.29 14.89 5.29
C GLU A 68 21.21 13.42 5.72
N LYS A 69 20.73 13.17 6.94
CA LYS A 69 20.72 11.85 7.56
C LYS A 69 19.38 11.48 8.17
N SER A 70 18.32 12.30 8.03
CA SER A 70 17.09 12.11 8.79
C SER A 70 15.84 12.21 7.93
N VAL A 71 15.09 11.11 7.89
CA VAL A 71 13.79 11.00 7.22
C VAL A 71 12.73 10.72 8.29
N GLU A 72 11.74 11.59 8.37
CA GLU A 72 10.63 11.44 9.31
C GLU A 72 9.37 11.03 8.55
N ILE A 73 8.87 9.83 8.83
CA ILE A 73 7.58 9.34 8.36
C ILE A 73 6.50 9.94 9.26
N CYS A 74 5.69 10.80 8.68
CA CYS A 74 4.69 11.56 9.41
C CYS A 74 3.35 10.85 9.44
N GLU A 75 2.89 10.30 8.31
CA GLU A 75 1.58 9.63 8.21
C GLU A 75 1.53 8.59 7.06
N VAL A 76 0.62 7.62 7.13
CA VAL A 76 0.44 6.56 6.12
C VAL A 76 -1.05 6.36 5.79
N TRP A 77 -1.47 6.67 4.56
CA TRP A 77 -2.90 6.70 4.20
C TRP A 77 -3.25 5.74 3.06
N ALA A 78 -4.48 5.22 3.06
CA ALA A 78 -5.05 4.49 1.92
C ALA A 78 -5.69 5.43 0.90
N VAL A 79 -5.50 5.16 -0.38
CA VAL A 79 -6.26 5.74 -1.48
C VAL A 79 -7.50 4.86 -1.69
N GLY A 80 -8.63 5.29 -1.12
CA GLY A 80 -9.92 4.64 -1.31
C GLY A 80 -10.74 4.38 -0.05
N ALA A 81 -10.12 4.26 1.14
CA ALA A 81 -10.88 4.10 2.39
C ALA A 81 -11.40 5.43 2.97
N ARG A 82 -10.83 6.57 2.55
CA ARG A 82 -11.35 7.92 2.83
C ARG A 82 -11.15 8.83 1.62
N ALA A 83 -12.24 9.35 1.07
CA ALA A 83 -12.24 10.19 -0.12
C ALA A 83 -11.78 11.62 0.20
N ASN A 84 -10.55 11.93 -0.20
CA ASN A 84 -9.98 13.20 -0.68
C ASN A 84 -10.09 14.54 0.12
N ALA A 85 -11.00 14.77 1.07
CA ALA A 85 -11.11 16.07 1.76
C ALA A 85 -10.89 16.00 3.28
N GLU A 86 -11.47 14.98 3.94
CA GLU A 86 -11.41 14.83 5.39
C GLU A 86 -10.00 14.54 5.90
N VAL A 87 -9.20 13.83 5.10
CA VAL A 87 -7.84 13.44 5.50
C VAL A 87 -6.89 14.63 5.53
N TYR A 88 -7.05 15.59 4.60
CA TYR A 88 -6.26 16.83 4.64
C TYR A 88 -6.70 17.75 5.80
N ALA A 89 -7.99 17.80 6.12
CA ALA A 89 -8.48 18.56 7.28
C ALA A 89 -8.01 17.96 8.62
N GLU A 90 -8.02 16.64 8.74
CA GLU A 90 -7.54 15.90 9.91
C GLU A 90 -6.01 16.02 10.05
N ALA A 91 -5.25 15.92 8.95
CA ALA A 91 -3.81 16.15 8.93
C ALA A 91 -3.44 17.59 9.29
N THR A 92 -4.12 18.59 8.72
CA THR A 92 -3.90 20.00 9.06
C THR A 92 -4.25 20.29 10.52
N ALA A 93 -5.30 19.66 11.08
CA ALA A 93 -5.65 19.78 12.50
C ALA A 93 -4.56 19.18 13.41
N ARG A 94 -4.05 18.00 13.08
CA ARG A 94 -3.04 17.30 13.87
C ARG A 94 -1.65 17.92 13.78
N VAL A 95 -1.27 18.45 12.61
CA VAL A 95 -0.02 19.22 12.46
C VAL A 95 -0.06 20.50 13.30
N ARG A 96 -1.22 21.17 13.40
CA ARG A 96 -1.39 22.33 14.30
C ARG A 96 -1.30 21.96 15.77
N GLU A 97 -1.80 20.80 16.16
CA GLU A 97 -1.74 20.29 17.54
C GLU A 97 -0.32 19.84 17.92
N ALA A 98 0.39 19.18 17.00
CA ALA A 98 1.81 18.79 17.14
C ALA A 98 2.77 20.01 17.16
N GLY A 99 2.35 21.17 16.68
CA GLY A 99 3.11 22.43 16.81
C GLY A 99 3.37 22.84 18.27
N GLY A 100 2.66 22.26 19.24
CA GLY A 100 2.83 22.52 20.68
C GLY A 100 3.72 21.53 21.44
N HIS A 101 3.99 20.33 20.90
CA HIS A 101 4.75 19.27 21.60
C HIS A 101 5.68 18.55 20.64
N ARG A 102 6.95 18.39 21.00
CA ARG A 102 7.91 17.57 20.24
C ARG A 102 7.39 16.12 20.22
N PRO A 103 7.02 15.56 19.06
CA PRO A 103 6.59 14.17 19.00
C PRO A 103 7.76 13.25 19.36
N GLU A 104 7.49 12.19 20.12
CA GLU A 104 8.46 11.11 20.32
C GLU A 104 8.57 10.32 19.00
N TYR A 105 9.79 10.07 18.55
CA TYR A 105 10.07 9.40 17.27
C TYR A 105 10.55 7.98 17.53
N SER A 106 9.95 6.98 16.87
CA SER A 106 10.43 5.59 16.91
C SER A 106 11.27 5.26 15.68
N ARG A 107 12.37 4.50 15.83
CA ARG A 107 13.19 4.08 14.67
C ARG A 107 12.52 2.97 13.86
N LEU A 108 12.83 2.87 12.56
CA LEU A 108 12.32 1.83 11.68
C LEU A 108 12.50 0.41 12.24
N ALA A 109 13.68 0.10 12.78
CA ALA A 109 13.96 -1.22 13.37
C ALA A 109 13.02 -1.54 14.55
N GLU A 110 12.77 -0.55 15.42
CA GLU A 110 11.89 -0.68 16.58
C GLU A 110 10.42 -0.86 16.16
N VAL A 111 10.00 -0.16 15.10
CA VAL A 111 8.65 -0.29 14.52
C VAL A 111 8.44 -1.68 13.92
N VAL A 112 9.40 -2.16 13.12
CA VAL A 112 9.37 -3.52 12.54
C VAL A 112 9.25 -4.57 13.65
N GLU A 113 10.05 -4.45 14.71
CA GLU A 113 10.04 -5.39 15.83
C GLU A 113 8.72 -5.35 16.62
N ARG A 114 8.21 -4.14 16.91
CA ARG A 114 6.94 -3.95 17.64
C ARG A 114 5.75 -4.53 16.87
N LEU A 115 5.69 -4.32 15.56
CA LEU A 115 4.62 -4.85 14.71
C LEU A 115 4.74 -6.37 14.50
N GLY A 116 5.98 -6.89 14.39
CA GLY A 116 6.23 -8.33 14.35
C GLY A 116 5.77 -9.06 15.61
N ARG A 117 6.02 -8.50 16.80
CA ARG A 117 5.51 -9.07 18.07
C ARG A 117 3.99 -9.08 18.15
N LEU A 118 3.32 -8.00 17.75
CA LEU A 118 1.86 -7.92 17.77
C LEU A 118 1.22 -8.92 16.80
N ALA A 119 1.79 -9.10 15.61
CA ALA A 119 1.35 -10.12 14.65
C ALA A 119 1.54 -11.55 15.18
N GLY A 120 2.61 -11.81 15.95
CA GLY A 120 2.85 -13.11 16.59
C GLY A 120 1.90 -13.43 17.76
N VAL A 121 1.37 -12.41 18.45
CA VAL A 121 0.41 -12.59 19.56
C VAL A 121 -1.04 -12.69 19.06
N LEU A 122 -1.34 -12.09 17.90
CA LEU A 122 -2.65 -12.11 17.24
C LEU A 122 -2.73 -13.17 16.13
N THR A 123 -2.40 -14.42 16.41
CA THR A 123 -2.93 -15.54 15.60
C THR A 123 -4.42 -15.73 15.89
N VAL A 124 -5.21 -14.69 15.58
CA VAL A 124 -6.67 -14.73 15.58
C VAL A 124 -7.09 -15.04 14.14
N ALA A 125 -7.95 -16.05 14.00
CA ALA A 125 -8.41 -16.65 12.76
C ALA A 125 -8.45 -15.66 11.57
N ARG A 126 -7.56 -15.90 10.61
CA ARG A 126 -7.56 -15.30 9.28
C ARG A 126 -8.87 -15.64 8.58
N GLU A 127 -9.85 -14.74 8.62
CA GLU A 127 -10.82 -14.66 7.54
C GLU A 127 -10.10 -14.00 6.36
N GLU A 128 -9.82 -14.80 5.33
CA GLU A 128 -9.17 -14.36 4.12
C GLU A 128 -10.00 -13.24 3.46
N ALA A 129 -9.56 -11.99 3.61
CA ALA A 129 -10.01 -10.91 2.75
C ALA A 129 -9.55 -11.23 1.33
N ARG A 130 -10.40 -11.90 0.55
CA ARG A 130 -10.14 -12.22 -0.86
C ARG A 130 -10.14 -10.90 -1.63
N ASP A 131 -9.00 -10.53 -2.18
CA ASP A 131 -8.90 -9.42 -3.11
C ASP A 131 -9.86 -9.68 -4.28
N PRO A 132 -10.84 -8.78 -4.55
CA PRO A 132 -11.80 -9.00 -5.62
C PRO A 132 -11.11 -8.96 -6.98
N VAL A 133 -11.54 -9.82 -7.90
CA VAL A 133 -11.03 -9.86 -9.28
C VAL A 133 -11.28 -8.50 -9.96
N PRO A 134 -10.24 -7.81 -10.47
CA PRO A 134 -10.41 -6.55 -11.19
C PRO A 134 -11.30 -6.68 -12.42
N ASP A 135 -12.11 -5.65 -12.69
CA ASP A 135 -13.12 -5.66 -13.77
C ASP A 135 -12.55 -6.01 -15.14
N TRP A 136 -11.33 -5.56 -15.45
CA TRP A 136 -10.69 -5.87 -16.73
C TRP A 136 -10.38 -7.37 -16.89
N LEU A 137 -10.02 -8.06 -15.79
CA LEU A 137 -9.71 -9.49 -15.79
C LEU A 137 -11.00 -10.30 -15.77
N ALA A 138 -11.98 -9.88 -14.97
CA ALA A 138 -13.31 -10.48 -14.96
C ALA A 138 -13.95 -10.46 -16.36
N ASN A 139 -13.87 -9.32 -17.07
CA ASN A 139 -14.38 -9.18 -18.42
C ASN A 139 -13.68 -10.11 -19.41
N ARG A 140 -12.35 -10.28 -19.30
CA ARG A 140 -11.61 -11.22 -20.17
C ARG A 140 -11.94 -12.67 -19.87
N LEU A 141 -12.05 -13.05 -18.60
CA LEU A 141 -12.45 -14.40 -18.22
C LEU A 141 -13.85 -14.74 -18.72
N ILE A 142 -14.79 -13.79 -18.65
CA ILE A 142 -16.16 -13.98 -19.15
C ILE A 142 -16.21 -14.04 -20.68
N HIS A 143 -15.61 -13.08 -21.36
CA HIS A 143 -15.82 -12.90 -22.80
C HIS A 143 -14.79 -13.62 -23.69
N THR A 144 -13.59 -13.91 -23.18
CA THR A 144 -12.51 -14.53 -23.94
C THR A 144 -12.31 -15.99 -23.54
N VAL A 145 -12.31 -16.28 -22.24
CA VAL A 145 -12.12 -17.66 -21.72
C VAL A 145 -13.47 -18.39 -21.59
N GLY A 146 -14.60 -17.67 -21.53
CA GLY A 146 -15.94 -18.25 -21.43
C GLY A 146 -16.34 -18.67 -20.01
N VAL A 147 -15.65 -18.16 -18.98
CA VAL A 147 -15.96 -18.46 -17.57
C VAL A 147 -17.27 -17.77 -17.16
N PRO A 148 -18.26 -18.49 -16.59
CA PRO A 148 -19.51 -17.89 -16.15
C PRO A 148 -19.29 -16.78 -15.11
N ARG A 149 -20.07 -15.70 -15.18
CA ARG A 149 -19.96 -14.53 -14.28
C ARG A 149 -20.03 -14.90 -12.80
N GLU A 150 -20.91 -15.83 -12.44
CA GLU A 150 -21.05 -16.35 -11.07
C GLU A 150 -19.78 -17.05 -10.59
N LYS A 151 -19.13 -17.80 -11.47
CA LYS A 151 -17.87 -18.48 -11.18
C LYS A 151 -16.74 -17.46 -11.03
N VAL A 152 -16.67 -16.43 -11.89
CA VAL A 152 -15.68 -15.36 -11.79
C VAL A 152 -15.80 -14.56 -10.49
N ALA A 153 -17.03 -14.32 -10.01
CA ALA A 153 -17.29 -13.63 -8.75
C ALA A 153 -16.83 -14.43 -7.52
N ALA A 154 -16.71 -15.76 -7.65
CA ALA A 154 -16.25 -16.64 -6.58
C ALA A 154 -14.72 -16.86 -6.57
N LEU A 155 -14.02 -16.47 -7.65
CA LEU A 155 -12.57 -16.62 -7.75
C LEU A 155 -11.85 -15.58 -6.89
N SER A 156 -10.74 -16.00 -6.30
CA SER A 156 -9.71 -15.08 -5.84
C SER A 156 -8.96 -14.45 -7.03
N LEU A 157 -8.28 -13.33 -6.78
CA LEU A 157 -7.41 -12.70 -7.78
C LEU A 157 -6.33 -13.66 -8.31
N GLU A 158 -5.74 -14.49 -7.45
CA GLU A 158 -4.70 -15.45 -7.82
C GLU A 158 -5.25 -16.51 -8.79
N GLU A 159 -6.37 -17.15 -8.43
CA GLU A 159 -7.03 -18.13 -9.30
C GLU A 159 -7.49 -17.52 -10.63
N ALA A 160 -7.94 -16.27 -10.62
CA ALA A 160 -8.32 -15.55 -11.84
C ALA A 160 -7.11 -15.26 -12.76
N VAL A 161 -5.94 -14.98 -12.19
CA VAL A 161 -4.69 -14.77 -12.93
C VAL A 161 -4.17 -16.09 -13.49
N ASP A 162 -4.22 -17.17 -12.72
CA ASP A 162 -3.77 -18.50 -13.15
C ASP A 162 -4.61 -19.02 -14.32
N LEU A 163 -5.95 -18.90 -14.25
CA LEU A 163 -6.84 -19.26 -15.36
C LEU A 163 -6.56 -18.47 -16.63
N TRP A 164 -6.23 -17.19 -16.51
CA TRP A 164 -5.84 -16.38 -17.65
C TRP A 164 -4.47 -16.80 -18.21
N ALA A 165 -3.51 -17.09 -17.33
CA ALA A 165 -2.17 -17.55 -17.71
C ALA A 165 -2.24 -18.88 -18.47
N GLU A 166 -3.00 -19.86 -17.96
CA GLU A 166 -3.24 -21.15 -18.62
C GLU A 166 -3.85 -20.98 -20.02
N PHE A 167 -4.86 -20.12 -20.15
CA PHE A 167 -5.49 -19.84 -21.45
C PHE A 167 -4.49 -19.20 -22.43
N THR A 168 -3.69 -18.24 -21.99
CA THR A 168 -2.68 -17.60 -22.85
C THR A 168 -1.49 -18.50 -23.18
N ALA A 169 -1.25 -19.54 -22.38
CA ALA A 169 -0.17 -20.50 -22.59
C ALA A 169 -0.55 -21.62 -23.59
N GLN A 170 -1.83 -21.77 -23.94
CA GLN A 170 -2.26 -22.71 -24.97
C GLN A 170 -1.86 -22.19 -26.37
N PRO A 171 -1.12 -22.97 -27.17
CA PRO A 171 -0.79 -22.58 -28.54
C PRO A 171 -2.08 -22.53 -29.36
N ARG A 172 -2.36 -21.35 -29.93
CA ARG A 172 -3.49 -21.14 -30.83
C ARG A 172 -3.19 -21.83 -32.15
N TYR A 173 -3.65 -23.07 -32.31
CA TYR A 173 -3.76 -23.67 -33.64
C TYR A 173 -4.92 -22.96 -34.35
N GLU A 174 -4.57 -21.97 -35.17
CA GLU A 174 -5.47 -21.46 -36.18
C GLU A 174 -5.56 -22.51 -37.29
N ASP A 175 -6.67 -23.24 -37.32
CA ASP A 175 -7.12 -23.90 -38.54
C ASP A 175 -7.51 -22.79 -39.54
N GLU A 176 -6.54 -22.35 -40.34
CA GLU A 176 -6.84 -21.78 -41.66
C GLU A 176 -7.31 -22.94 -42.56
N GLU A 177 -8.63 -23.08 -42.63
CA GLU A 177 -9.32 -23.76 -43.72
C GLU A 177 -8.83 -23.21 -45.08
N LYS A 178 -8.08 -24.03 -45.82
CA LYS A 178 -7.92 -23.87 -47.27
C LYS A 178 -8.27 -25.16 -48.00
N ALA A 179 -9.45 -25.09 -48.63
CA ALA A 179 -10.04 -25.88 -49.70
C ALA A 179 -10.92 -27.07 -49.30
#